data_AF-A0AAW8F639-F1
#
_entry.id   AF-A0AAW8F639-F1
#
_cell.length_a   1.000
_cell.length_b   1.000
_cell.length_c   1.000
_cell.angle_alpha   90.00
_cell.angle_beta   90.00
_cell.angle_gamma   90.00
#
_symmetry.space_group_name_H-M   'P 1'
#
loop_
_entity.id
_entity.type
_entity.pdbx_description
1 polymer ?
#
loop_
_entity_poly.entity_id
_entity_poly.type
_entity_poly.pdbx_seq_one_letter_code
_entity_poly.pdbx_strand_id
1 'polypeptide(L)' 'MTTNEDLSAAVERARATYDKARSELFDAIKTALAAGVGPSELARRSKFTREYIAKIRDGQGPKGV' A
#
# COMPACT_ATOMS: atom_id res chain seq x y z
N MET A 1 -15.59 30.39 2.20
CA MET A 1 -14.84 30.31 0.93
C MET A 1 -13.56 29.55 1.26
N THR A 2 -13.42 28.32 0.80
CA THR A 2 -12.23 27.49 1.06
C THR A 2 -11.06 28.08 0.29
N THR A 3 -9.96 28.37 0.96
CA THR A 3 -8.77 28.98 0.34
C THR A 3 -7.95 27.94 -0.42
N ASN A 4 -7.04 28.37 -1.30
CA ASN A 4 -6.10 27.44 -1.95
C ASN A 4 -5.20 26.73 -0.93
N GLU A 5 -4.89 27.37 0.20
CA GLU A 5 -4.13 26.77 1.29
C GLU A 5 -4.92 25.64 1.98
N ASP A 6 -6.23 25.85 2.21
CA ASP A 6 -7.11 24.82 2.77
C ASP A 6 -7.20 23.58 1.87
N LEU A 7 -7.21 23.78 0.55
CA LEU A 7 -7.24 22.71 -0.45
C LEU A 7 -5.91 21.93 -0.47
N SER A 8 -4.77 22.62 -0.45
CA SER A 8 -3.45 21.97 -0.38
C SER A 8 -3.30 21.15 0.90
N ALA A 9 -3.69 21.71 2.05
CA ALA A 9 -3.65 20.99 3.32
C ALA A 9 -4.59 19.77 3.33
N ALA A 10 -5.72 19.82 2.60
CA ALA A 10 -6.59 18.66 2.44
C ALA A 10 -5.92 17.53 1.64
N VAL A 11 -5.17 17.87 0.59
CA VAL A 11 -4.39 16.88 -0.19
C VAL A 11 -3.30 16.25 0.66
N GLU A 12 -2.56 17.02 1.45
CA GLU A 12 -1.53 16.49 2.35
C GLU A 12 -2.09 15.51 3.39
N ARG A 13 -3.24 15.84 3.99
CA ARG A 13 -3.94 14.93 4.91
C ARG A 13 -4.41 13.64 4.22
N ALA A 14 -4.95 13.77 3.01
CA ALA A 14 -5.35 12.61 2.22
C ALA A 14 -4.14 11.74 1.84
N ARG A 15 -2.99 12.35 1.53
CA ARG A 15 -1.74 11.64 1.25
C ARG A 15 -1.24 10.89 2.47
N ALA A 16 -1.19 11.52 3.64
CA ALA A 16 -0.79 10.86 4.87
C ALA A 16 -1.70 9.67 5.21
N THR A 17 -3.01 9.81 4.98
CA THR A 17 -3.98 8.72 5.15
C THR A 17 -3.72 7.57 4.18
N TYR A 18 -3.47 7.88 2.91
CA TYR A 18 -3.12 6.90 1.89
C TYR A 18 -1.82 6.15 2.24
N ASP A 19 -0.78 6.86 2.68
CA ASP A 19 0.51 6.25 3.05
C ASP A 19 0.37 5.29 4.22
N LYS A 20 -0.40 5.68 5.23
CA LYS A 20 -0.71 4.81 6.36
C LYS A 20 -1.45 3.55 5.92
N ALA A 21 -2.56 3.70 5.20
CA ALA A 21 -3.37 2.57 4.74
C ALA A 21 -2.56 1.63 3.81
N ARG A 22 -1.69 2.20 2.97
CA ARG A 22 -0.79 1.42 2.12
C ARG A 22 0.24 0.64 2.94
N SER A 23 0.83 1.23 3.97
CA SER A 23 1.75 0.54 4.87
C SER A 23 1.06 -0.64 5.57
N GLU A 24 -0.13 -0.42 6.11
CA GLU A 24 -0.93 -1.44 6.78
C GLU A 24 -1.26 -2.62 5.84
N LEU A 25 -1.64 -2.34 4.58
CA LEU A 25 -1.87 -3.37 3.58
C LEU A 25 -0.60 -4.18 3.28
N PHE A 26 0.55 -3.52 3.17
CA PHE A 26 1.81 -4.19 2.86
C PHE A 26 2.26 -5.09 4.01
N ASP A 27 2.08 -4.65 5.26
CA ASP A 27 2.40 -5.46 6.43
C ASP A 27 1.46 -6.66 6.58
N ALA A 28 0.18 -6.51 6.24
CA ALA A 28 -0.76 -7.63 6.16
C ALA A 28 -0.35 -8.65 5.08
N ILE A 29 0.07 -8.19 3.90
CA ILE A 29 0.57 -9.05 2.82
C ILE A 29 1.84 -9.81 3.27
N LYS A 30 2.80 -9.12 3.89
CA LYS A 30 4.03 -9.75 4.40
C LYS A 30 3.73 -10.80 5.47
N THR A 31 2.83 -10.49 6.40
CA THR A 31 2.40 -11.41 7.45
C THR A 31 1.74 -12.66 6.86
N ALA A 32 0.87 -12.50 5.87
CA ALA A 32 0.23 -13.63 5.20
C ALA A 32 1.22 -14.49 4.40
N LEU A 33 2.22 -13.87 3.74
CA LEU A 33 3.31 -14.59 3.10
C LEU A 33 4.12 -15.41 4.10
N ALA A 34 4.45 -14.82 5.26
CA ALA A 34 5.17 -15.51 6.33
C ALA A 34 4.35 -16.69 6.92
N ALA A 35 3.02 -16.58 6.92
CA ALA A 35 2.10 -17.66 7.29
C ALA A 35 1.89 -18.72 6.19
N GLY A 36 2.60 -18.62 5.05
CA GLY A 36 2.54 -19.60 3.96
C GLY A 36 1.41 -19.39 2.95
N VAL A 37 0.71 -18.25 2.98
CA VAL A 37 -0.30 -17.93 1.96
C VAL A 37 0.39 -17.66 0.62
N GLY A 38 -0.03 -18.39 -0.41
CA GLY A 38 0.56 -18.29 -1.74
C GLY A 38 0.39 -16.92 -2.41
N PRO A 39 1.38 -16.43 -3.20
CA PRO A 39 1.32 -15.12 -3.86
C PRO A 39 0.11 -14.91 -4.77
N SER A 40 -0.37 -15.95 -5.46
CA SER A 40 -1.55 -15.86 -6.33
C SER A 40 -2.84 -15.59 -5.56
N GLU A 41 -2.96 -16.11 -4.34
CA GLU A 41 -4.13 -15.86 -3.51
C GLU A 41 -4.13 -14.42 -2.98
N LEU A 42 -2.97 -13.93 -2.56
CA LEU A 42 -2.82 -12.54 -2.11
C LEU A 42 -3.07 -11.55 -3.25
N ALA A 43 -2.58 -11.83 -4.45
CA ALA A 43 -2.84 -11.03 -5.65
C ALA A 43 -4.36 -10.84 -5.89
N ARG A 44 -5.15 -11.92 -5.78
CA ARG A 44 -6.62 -11.85 -5.96
C ARG A 44 -7.33 -11.00 -4.92
N ARG A 45 -6.88 -11.07 -3.67
CA ARG A 45 -7.45 -10.34 -2.52
C ARG A 45 -7.04 -8.87 -2.51
N SER A 46 -5.77 -8.57 -2.76
CA SER A 46 -5.23 -7.22 -2.74
C SER A 46 -5.40 -6.46 -4.07
N LYS A 47 -5.89 -7.13 -5.11
CA LYS A 47 -5.99 -6.60 -6.49
C LYS A 47 -4.65 -6.16 -7.09
N PHE A 48 -3.56 -6.77 -6.62
CA PHE A 48 -2.23 -6.60 -7.20
C PHE A 48 -1.87 -7.76 -8.10
N THR A 49 -0.85 -7.57 -8.93
CA THR A 49 -0.27 -8.69 -9.68
C THR A 49 0.56 -9.58 -8.77
N ARG A 50 0.74 -10.84 -9.17
CA ARG A 50 1.58 -11.80 -8.43
C ARG A 50 3.02 -11.31 -8.31
N GLU A 51 3.53 -10.72 -9.39
CA GLU A 51 4.87 -10.14 -9.48
C GLU A 51 5.02 -8.99 -8.48
N TYR A 52 3.97 -8.20 -8.28
CA TYR A 52 3.99 -7.11 -7.33
C TYR A 52 3.95 -7.59 -5.87
N ILE A 53 3.21 -8.67 -5.57
CA ILE A 53 3.29 -9.34 -4.26
C ILE A 53 4.72 -9.83 -3.97
N ALA A 54 5.39 -10.42 -4.96
CA ALA A 54 6.79 -10.84 -4.81
C ALA A 54 7.72 -9.66 -4.53
N LYS A 55 7.53 -8.51 -5.21
CA LYS A 55 8.29 -7.29 -4.91
C LYS A 55 8.07 -6.78 -3.49
N ILE A 56 6.84 -6.82 -2.98
CA ILE A 56 6.53 -6.44 -1.59
C ILE A 56 7.27 -7.34 -0.59
N ARG A 57 7.29 -8.66 -0.83
CA ARG A 57 8.07 -9.63 -0.05
C ARG A 57 9.55 -9.28 0.01
N ASP A 58 10.12 -8.92 -1.13
CA ASP A 58 11.56 -8.68 -1.30
C ASP A 58 11.99 -7.26 -0.87
N GLY A 59 11.08 -6.47 -0.29
CA GLY A 59 11.35 -5.08 0.09
C GLY A 59 11.53 -4.12 -1.11
N GLN A 60 11.23 -4.60 -2.31
CA GLN A 60 11.29 -3.87 -3.58
C GLN A 60 9.91 -3.36 -4.04
N GLY A 61 8.91 -3.37 -3.13
CA GLY A 61 7.68 -2.61 -3.32
C GLY A 61 8.04 -1.13 -3.62
N PRO A 62 7.14 -0.35 -4.26
CA PRO A 62 7.53 0.93 -4.81
C PRO A 62 8.14 1.78 -3.71
N LYS A 63 9.43 2.09 -3.87
CA LYS A 63 10.10 3.12 -3.09
C LYS A 63 9.28 4.39 -3.30
N GLY A 64 8.94 5.06 -2.20
CA GLY A 64 8.03 6.20 -2.19
C GLY A 64 8.33 7.20 -3.30
N VAL A 65 7.27 7.67 -3.94
CA VAL A 65 7.17 9.05 -4.42
C VAL A 65 6.85 9.91 -3.22
#